data_AF-A0A2Z4PWL4-F1
#
_entry.id   AF-A0A2Z4PWL4-F1
#
_cell.length_a   1.000
_cell.length_b   1.000
_cell.length_c   1.000
_cell.angle_alpha   90.00
_cell.angle_beta   90.00
_cell.angle_gamma   90.00
#
_symmetry.space_group_name_H-M   'P 1'
#
loop_
_entity.id
_entity.type
_entity.pdbx_description
1 polymer ?
#
loop_
_entity_poly.entity_id
_entity_poly.type
_entity_poly.pdbx_seq_one_letter_code
_entity_poly.pdbx_strand_id
1 'polypeptide(L)'
;MSDLQTLSDEAIASMNDIYVMLSEDNIAYLPYDFYADESRIIEKVNVDGTFAKRFFLNEEGVYPANLAGPAVTKVIPWNLEQAAINSGNNTKSTYQPGYFIDLRQLKMSRLNMIQISDDSSAMADTPIPNSALPVATNTFIPVPKDQQNQLKAVPKNANLYVAFFQKPDDTRSSSECYSYCVSYISAEEVNQHLVVPKTPPTHQDISIEHLKTYYGDAQVQAGAINPKDLRSDSTTKHDIQSSAIGAMPITCYIANLRTFKP
;
A
#
# COMPACT_ATOMS: atom_id res chain seq x y z
N MET A 1 -28.67 12.14 26.53
CA MET A 1 -27.76 12.72 25.52
C MET A 1 -26.48 11.92 25.63
N SER A 2 -26.14 11.24 24.55
CA SER A 2 -25.33 10.02 24.51
C SER A 2 -23.84 10.32 24.52
N ASP A 3 -23.10 9.56 25.33
CA ASP A 3 -21.68 9.31 25.20
C ASP A 3 -21.43 8.57 23.87
N LEU A 4 -20.96 9.29 22.85
CA LEU A 4 -20.39 8.72 21.63
C LEU A 4 -18.90 8.48 21.90
N GLN A 5 -18.50 7.21 22.04
CA GLN A 5 -17.10 6.83 22.14
C GLN A 5 -16.45 6.96 20.77
N THR A 6 -15.48 7.88 20.67
CA THR A 6 -14.52 7.99 19.58
C THR A 6 -13.81 6.65 19.34
N LEU A 7 -13.53 6.32 18.08
CA LEU A 7 -12.54 5.29 17.75
C LEU A 7 -11.26 5.56 18.55
N SER A 8 -10.61 4.55 19.11
CA SER A 8 -9.28 4.76 19.67
C SER A 8 -8.34 5.22 18.56
N ASP A 9 -7.44 6.14 18.85
CA ASP A 9 -6.46 6.64 17.88
C ASP A 9 -5.65 5.49 17.26
N GLU A 10 -5.40 4.44 18.05
CA GLU A 10 -4.75 3.19 17.61
C GLU A 10 -5.52 2.45 16.49
N ALA A 11 -6.84 2.47 16.52
CA ALA A 11 -7.67 1.83 15.49
C ALA A 11 -7.63 2.59 14.17
N ILE A 12 -7.65 3.93 14.21
CA ILE A 12 -7.52 4.78 13.02
C ILE A 12 -6.10 4.64 12.44
N ALA A 13 -5.07 4.68 13.29
CA ALA A 13 -3.68 4.52 12.88
C ALA A 13 -3.45 3.24 12.05
N SER A 14 -4.15 2.15 12.41
CA SER A 14 -3.99 0.86 11.70
C SER A 14 -4.67 0.78 10.33
N MET A 15 -5.48 1.77 9.93
CA MET A 15 -6.18 1.76 8.63
C MET A 15 -5.23 1.84 7.43
N ASN A 16 -4.01 2.30 7.66
CA ASN A 16 -3.00 2.43 6.61
C ASN A 16 -2.03 1.25 6.61
N ASP A 17 -2.10 0.33 7.56
CA ASP A 17 -1.20 -0.81 7.63
C ASP A 17 -1.40 -1.77 6.45
N ILE A 18 -0.36 -2.57 6.18
CA ILE A 18 -0.32 -3.49 5.04
C ILE A 18 -0.05 -4.92 5.52
N TYR A 19 -0.89 -5.86 5.10
CA TYR A 19 -0.57 -7.28 5.09
C TYR A 19 0.02 -7.67 3.74
N VAL A 20 1.23 -8.22 3.74
CA VAL A 20 1.95 -8.66 2.54
C VAL A 20 2.05 -10.18 2.54
N MET A 21 1.37 -10.83 1.59
CA MET A 21 1.42 -12.28 1.44
C MET A 21 2.61 -12.67 0.56
N LEU A 22 3.65 -13.24 1.18
CA LEU A 22 4.94 -13.54 0.54
C LEU A 22 4.97 -14.94 -0.09
N SER A 23 4.56 -15.94 0.69
CA SER A 23 4.43 -17.34 0.31
C SER A 23 3.31 -17.98 1.13
N GLU A 24 2.92 -19.22 0.86
CA GLU A 24 1.79 -19.90 1.52
C GLU A 24 1.78 -19.73 3.05
N ASP A 25 2.95 -19.91 3.66
CA ASP A 25 3.10 -19.86 5.12
C ASP A 25 3.57 -18.51 5.66
N ASN A 26 3.98 -17.58 4.78
CA ASN A 26 4.60 -16.31 5.20
C ASN A 26 3.73 -15.12 4.81
N ILE A 27 3.23 -14.42 5.83
CA ILE A 27 2.56 -13.12 5.71
C ILE A 27 3.32 -12.15 6.60
N ALA A 28 3.68 -10.99 6.06
CA ALA A 28 4.24 -9.89 6.84
C ALA A 28 3.18 -8.84 7.15
N TYR A 29 3.24 -8.22 8.32
CA TYR A 29 2.41 -7.08 8.71
C TYR A 29 3.31 -5.85 8.89
N LEU A 30 3.05 -4.81 8.09
CA LEU A 30 3.84 -3.59 8.03
C LEU A 30 2.99 -2.41 8.52
N PRO A 31 3.28 -1.89 9.73
CA PRO A 31 2.59 -0.70 10.24
C PRO A 31 2.89 0.55 9.40
N TYR A 32 1.94 1.48 9.33
CA TYR A 32 2.15 2.78 8.67
C TYR A 32 3.42 3.48 9.15
N ASP A 33 3.57 3.64 10.46
CA ASP A 33 4.72 4.35 11.06
C ASP A 33 6.07 3.70 10.69
N PHE A 34 6.09 2.39 10.46
CA PHE A 34 7.30 1.67 10.08
C PHE A 34 7.76 2.06 8.67
N TYR A 35 6.85 2.01 7.69
CA TYR A 35 7.20 2.32 6.31
C TYR A 35 7.14 3.81 6.00
N ALA A 36 6.46 4.62 6.81
CA ALA A 36 6.42 6.08 6.69
C ALA A 36 7.65 6.78 7.31
N ASP A 37 8.50 6.03 8.00
CA ASP A 37 9.77 6.52 8.55
C ASP A 37 10.65 7.18 7.45
N GLU A 38 11.06 8.43 7.67
CA GLU A 38 11.81 9.24 6.70
C GLU A 38 13.16 8.61 6.30
N SER A 39 13.75 7.76 7.13
CA SER A 39 14.97 7.00 6.80
C SER A 39 14.77 5.97 5.69
N ARG A 40 13.52 5.54 5.45
CA ARG A 40 13.15 4.58 4.40
C ARG A 40 12.63 5.26 3.14
N ILE A 41 12.29 6.54 3.21
CA ILE A 41 11.73 7.30 2.08
C ILE A 41 12.82 7.57 1.04
N ILE A 42 12.67 6.95 -0.13
CA ILE A 42 13.57 7.08 -1.28
C ILE A 42 13.04 8.05 -2.34
N GLU A 43 11.72 8.30 -2.36
CA GLU A 43 11.08 9.27 -3.25
C GLU A 43 10.05 10.08 -2.47
N LYS A 44 9.99 11.40 -2.71
CA LYS A 44 9.07 12.30 -2.00
C LYS A 44 8.68 13.47 -2.89
N VAL A 45 7.37 13.61 -3.10
CA VAL A 45 6.75 14.73 -3.82
C VAL A 45 5.88 15.52 -2.85
N ASN A 46 6.18 16.80 -2.71
CA ASN A 46 5.48 17.69 -1.78
C ASN A 46 4.24 18.31 -2.43
N VAL A 47 3.37 18.88 -1.58
CA VAL A 47 2.10 19.50 -2.00
C VAL A 47 2.29 20.72 -2.92
N ASP A 48 3.44 21.37 -2.86
CA ASP A 48 3.82 22.48 -3.74
C ASP A 48 4.35 22.01 -5.11
N GLY A 49 4.35 20.70 -5.37
CA GLY A 49 4.87 20.09 -6.60
C GLY A 49 6.39 19.90 -6.60
N THR A 50 7.08 20.26 -5.52
CA THR A 50 8.53 20.05 -5.44
C THR A 50 8.86 18.58 -5.23
N PHE A 51 9.85 18.11 -6.00
CA PHE A 51 10.42 16.77 -5.85
C PHE A 51 11.58 16.82 -4.86
N ALA A 52 11.30 16.57 -3.58
CA ALA A 52 12.33 16.56 -2.54
C ALA A 52 13.32 15.40 -2.72
N LYS A 53 12.83 14.25 -3.18
CA LYS A 53 13.64 13.08 -3.59
C LYS A 53 13.03 12.49 -4.86
N ARG A 54 13.83 12.23 -5.89
CA ARG A 54 13.41 11.55 -7.13
C ARG A 54 14.03 10.16 -7.19
N PHE A 55 13.24 9.15 -7.51
CA PHE A 55 13.74 7.78 -7.67
C PHE A 55 13.17 7.13 -8.94
N PHE A 56 11.92 6.69 -8.92
CA PHE A 56 11.29 6.11 -10.11
C PHE A 56 10.76 7.17 -11.08
N LEU A 57 10.44 8.37 -10.59
CA LEU A 57 10.08 9.50 -11.44
C LEU A 57 11.29 10.11 -12.16
N ASN A 58 11.18 10.27 -13.47
CA ASN A 58 12.15 11.01 -14.26
C ASN A 58 11.98 12.54 -14.12
N GLU A 59 12.82 13.31 -14.83
CA GLU A 59 12.77 14.78 -14.78
C GLU A 59 11.47 15.38 -15.32
N GLU A 60 10.80 14.68 -16.23
CA GLU A 60 9.50 15.05 -16.81
C GLU A 60 8.31 14.63 -15.92
N GLY A 61 8.55 14.05 -14.73
CA GLY A 61 7.48 13.59 -13.85
C GLY A 61 6.76 12.33 -14.35
N VAL A 62 7.44 11.51 -15.16
CA VAL A 62 6.89 10.29 -15.76
C VAL A 62 7.45 9.04 -15.09
N TYR A 63 6.56 8.10 -14.76
CA TYR A 63 6.92 6.77 -14.26
C TYR A 63 7.21 5.78 -15.41
N PRO A 64 8.08 4.78 -15.17
CA PRO A 64 8.12 3.56 -15.95
C PRO A 64 6.74 2.90 -16.06
N ALA A 65 6.37 2.44 -17.26
CA ALA A 65 5.04 1.91 -17.55
C ALA A 65 4.66 0.71 -16.67
N ASN A 66 5.64 -0.13 -16.30
CA ASN A 66 5.38 -1.29 -15.44
C ASN A 66 5.09 -0.92 -13.98
N LEU A 67 5.41 0.31 -13.56
CA LEU A 67 5.17 0.83 -12.21
C LEU A 67 3.98 1.78 -12.14
N ALA A 68 3.64 2.47 -13.23
CA ALA A 68 2.56 3.45 -13.27
C ALA A 68 1.14 2.85 -13.22
N GLY A 69 0.98 1.63 -13.72
CA GLY A 69 -0.35 1.03 -13.93
C GLY A 69 -0.87 0.21 -12.74
N PRO A 70 -0.23 -0.90 -12.35
CA PRO A 70 -0.80 -1.82 -11.38
C PRO A 70 -0.63 -1.38 -9.92
N ALA A 71 -1.60 -1.71 -9.06
CA ALA A 71 -1.48 -1.53 -7.62
C ALA A 71 -0.38 -2.40 -6.98
N VAL A 72 -0.08 -3.56 -7.57
CA VAL A 72 1.07 -4.39 -7.18
C VAL A 72 1.78 -4.87 -8.44
N THR A 73 3.10 -4.71 -8.49
CA THR A 73 3.92 -5.05 -9.66
C THR A 73 5.36 -5.34 -9.23
N LYS A 74 6.26 -5.61 -10.19
CA LYS A 74 7.66 -5.91 -9.94
C LYS A 74 8.53 -4.70 -10.26
N VAL A 75 9.48 -4.42 -9.37
CA VAL A 75 10.62 -3.54 -9.65
C VAL A 75 11.72 -4.41 -10.25
N ILE A 76 12.03 -4.16 -11.52
CA ILE A 76 13.02 -4.91 -12.29
C ILE A 76 14.38 -4.17 -12.31
N PRO A 77 15.51 -4.86 -12.59
CA PRO A 77 16.82 -4.21 -12.71
C PRO A 77 16.82 -2.94 -13.57
N TRP A 78 16.13 -2.94 -14.71
CA TRP A 78 16.03 -1.74 -15.55
C TRP A 78 15.39 -0.54 -14.82
N ASN A 79 14.40 -0.75 -13.95
CA ASN A 79 13.83 0.36 -13.16
C ASN A 79 14.87 0.98 -12.22
N LEU A 80 15.77 0.15 -11.66
CA LEU A 80 16.82 0.61 -10.74
C LEU A 80 17.95 1.34 -11.47
N GLU A 81 18.25 0.95 -12.71
CA GLU A 81 19.16 1.69 -13.58
C GLU A 81 18.59 3.09 -13.87
N GLN A 82 17.30 3.19 -14.21
CA GLN A 82 16.63 4.50 -14.36
C GLN A 82 16.64 5.28 -13.05
N ALA A 83 16.42 4.61 -11.91
CA ALA A 83 16.40 5.29 -10.62
C ALA A 83 17.75 5.90 -10.22
N ALA A 84 18.86 5.23 -10.54
CA ALA A 84 20.20 5.78 -10.33
C ALA A 84 20.42 7.07 -11.13
N ILE A 85 19.96 7.09 -12.39
CA ILE A 85 20.00 8.28 -13.26
C ILE A 85 19.15 9.40 -12.67
N ASN A 86 17.90 9.11 -12.31
CA ASN A 86 16.94 10.10 -11.78
C ASN A 86 17.40 10.70 -10.44
N SER A 87 18.08 9.90 -9.61
CA SER A 87 18.60 10.34 -8.31
C SER A 87 19.89 11.16 -8.44
N GLY A 88 20.45 11.32 -9.64
CA GLY A 88 21.76 11.96 -9.87
C GLY A 88 22.93 11.19 -9.24
N ASN A 89 22.73 9.91 -8.90
CA ASN A 89 23.65 9.13 -8.09
C ASN A 89 24.36 8.09 -8.97
N ASN A 90 25.59 8.39 -9.39
CA ASN A 90 26.39 7.53 -10.28
C ASN A 90 27.00 6.30 -9.60
N THR A 91 26.74 6.09 -8.31
CA THR A 91 27.20 4.91 -7.57
C THR A 91 26.22 3.75 -7.73
N LYS A 92 26.74 2.52 -7.71
CA LYS A 92 25.95 1.30 -7.77
C LYS A 92 24.86 1.34 -6.69
N SER A 93 23.60 1.38 -7.12
CA SER A 93 22.42 1.41 -6.26
C SER A 93 22.50 0.32 -5.20
N THR A 94 22.33 0.67 -3.93
CA THR A 94 22.15 -0.28 -2.82
C THR A 94 20.80 -1.00 -2.88
N TYR A 95 19.87 -0.46 -3.67
CA TYR A 95 18.53 -0.98 -3.84
C TYR A 95 18.52 -2.21 -4.76
N GLN A 96 17.69 -3.18 -4.43
CA GLN A 96 17.59 -4.45 -5.15
C GLN A 96 16.21 -4.64 -5.79
N PRO A 97 16.11 -5.47 -6.85
CA PRO A 97 14.83 -5.85 -7.43
C PRO A 97 13.88 -6.43 -6.38
N GLY A 98 12.58 -6.25 -6.60
CA GLY A 98 11.55 -6.57 -5.63
C GLY A 98 10.16 -6.28 -6.16
N TYR A 99 9.27 -5.84 -5.29
CA TYR A 99 7.86 -5.58 -5.59
C TYR A 99 7.52 -4.13 -5.29
N PHE A 100 6.73 -3.53 -6.17
CA PHE A 100 6.16 -2.21 -5.97
C PHE A 100 4.70 -2.38 -5.55
N ILE A 101 4.33 -1.75 -4.44
CA ILE A 101 2.97 -1.74 -3.87
C ILE A 101 2.51 -0.28 -3.85
N ASP A 102 1.51 0.03 -4.67
CA ASP A 102 0.95 1.37 -4.79
C ASP A 102 -0.37 1.48 -4.03
N LEU A 103 -0.28 1.89 -2.76
CA LEU A 103 -1.46 2.09 -1.91
C LEU A 103 -2.32 3.27 -2.39
N ARG A 104 -1.77 4.17 -3.20
CA ARG A 104 -2.50 5.32 -3.75
C ARG A 104 -3.60 4.89 -4.73
N GLN A 105 -3.44 3.72 -5.35
CA GLN A 105 -4.42 3.13 -6.26
C GLN A 105 -5.46 2.27 -5.56
N LEU A 106 -5.16 1.80 -4.34
CA LEU A 106 -6.08 0.98 -3.57
C LEU A 106 -7.07 1.90 -2.83
N LYS A 107 -8.31 1.95 -3.32
CA LYS A 107 -9.40 2.68 -2.66
C LYS A 107 -10.24 1.76 -1.77
N MET A 108 -10.43 2.15 -0.51
CA MET A 108 -11.28 1.45 0.45
C MET A 108 -12.76 1.84 0.32
N SER A 109 -13.32 1.79 -0.89
CA SER A 109 -14.65 2.37 -1.19
C SER A 109 -15.85 1.51 -0.78
N ARG A 110 -15.66 0.29 -0.24
CA ARG A 110 -16.80 -0.62 0.07
C ARG A 110 -17.72 -0.08 1.18
N LEU A 111 -17.28 0.94 1.91
CA LEU A 111 -18.03 1.59 2.98
C LEU A 111 -19.13 2.53 2.46
N ASN A 112 -19.10 2.92 1.18
CA ASN A 112 -20.06 3.87 0.60
C ASN A 112 -21.49 3.32 0.44
N MET A 113 -21.70 2.02 0.71
CA MET A 113 -23.01 1.36 0.63
C MET A 113 -23.76 1.33 1.96
N ILE A 114 -23.14 1.82 3.05
CA ILE A 114 -23.74 1.87 4.37
C ILE A 114 -23.80 3.35 4.77
N GLN A 115 -25.00 3.84 5.07
CA GLN A 115 -25.18 5.18 5.61
C GLN A 115 -24.68 5.18 7.06
N ILE A 116 -23.40 5.53 7.23
CA ILE A 116 -22.83 5.83 8.54
C ILE A 116 -23.23 7.28 8.83
N SER A 117 -23.79 7.56 10.00
CA SER A 117 -24.09 8.93 10.44
C SER A 117 -22.83 9.81 10.32
N ASP A 118 -23.00 11.06 9.87
CA ASP A 118 -21.98 12.04 9.47
C ASP A 118 -20.97 12.44 10.58
N ASP A 119 -20.18 11.50 11.11
CA ASP A 119 -19.15 11.77 12.12
C ASP A 119 -17.71 11.56 11.61
N SER A 120 -17.54 11.24 10.34
CA SER A 120 -16.22 11.25 9.69
C SER A 120 -15.92 12.66 9.17
N SER A 121 -15.18 13.45 9.95
CA SER A 121 -14.63 14.73 9.48
C SER A 121 -13.40 14.51 8.57
N ALA A 122 -13.43 13.50 7.70
CA ALA A 122 -12.32 13.25 6.79
C ALA A 122 -12.08 14.50 5.94
N MET A 123 -10.93 15.13 6.13
CA MET A 123 -10.60 16.36 5.44
C MET A 123 -10.31 16.06 3.98
N ALA A 124 -10.57 17.02 3.10
CA ALA A 124 -10.09 16.95 1.73
C ALA A 124 -8.59 17.24 1.72
N ASP A 125 -7.80 16.38 1.06
CA ASP A 125 -6.39 16.63 0.82
C ASP A 125 -6.23 17.83 -0.13
N THR A 126 -5.05 18.45 -0.13
CA THR A 126 -4.71 19.54 -1.03
C THR A 126 -4.07 18.99 -2.31
N PRO A 127 -4.68 19.16 -3.49
CA PRO A 127 -4.08 18.72 -4.74
C PRO A 127 -2.86 19.57 -5.09
N ILE A 128 -1.87 18.96 -5.73
CA ILE A 128 -0.73 19.67 -6.30
C ILE A 128 -1.25 20.51 -7.48
N PRO A 129 -1.00 21.83 -7.53
CA PRO A 129 -1.45 22.66 -8.64
C PRO A 129 -0.85 22.17 -9.97
N ASN A 130 -1.67 22.04 -11.02
CA ASN A 130 -1.20 21.63 -12.34
C ASN A 130 -0.06 22.51 -12.89
N SER A 131 -0.02 23.80 -12.51
CA SER A 131 1.07 24.72 -12.87
C SER A 131 2.41 24.43 -12.19
N ALA A 132 2.41 23.62 -11.13
CA ALA A 132 3.61 23.20 -10.41
C ALA A 132 4.11 21.82 -10.88
N LEU A 133 3.32 21.10 -11.67
CA LEU A 133 3.71 19.80 -12.22
C LEU A 133 4.56 19.98 -13.49
N PRO A 134 5.56 19.11 -13.73
CA PRO A 134 6.31 19.11 -14.98
C PRO A 134 5.41 18.86 -16.19
N VAL A 135 5.76 19.47 -17.33
CA VAL A 135 5.08 19.20 -18.60
C VAL A 135 5.71 17.97 -19.23
N ALA A 136 4.99 16.85 -19.20
CA ALA A 136 5.40 15.61 -19.83
C ALA A 136 4.97 15.56 -21.30
N THR A 137 5.86 15.08 -22.19
CA THR A 137 5.53 14.81 -23.59
C THR A 137 4.94 13.42 -23.79
N ASN A 138 5.19 12.51 -22.84
CA ASN A 138 4.73 11.13 -22.84
C ASN A 138 3.99 10.82 -21.54
N THR A 139 3.00 9.94 -21.60
CA THR A 139 2.23 9.51 -20.43
C THR A 139 2.94 8.43 -19.60
N PHE A 140 3.86 7.68 -20.19
CA PHE A 140 4.67 6.65 -19.52
C PHE A 140 5.95 6.35 -20.30
N ILE A 141 6.94 5.76 -19.61
CA ILE A 141 8.19 5.28 -20.23
C ILE A 141 8.08 3.75 -20.42
N PRO A 142 8.00 3.23 -21.66
CA PRO A 142 7.90 1.79 -21.89
C PRO A 142 9.21 1.08 -21.51
N VAL A 143 9.10 -0.14 -20.99
CA VAL A 143 10.26 -1.02 -20.76
C VAL A 143 10.90 -1.37 -22.11
N PRO A 144 12.21 -1.11 -22.30
CA PRO A 144 12.92 -1.44 -23.54
C PRO A 144 12.79 -2.92 -23.91
N LYS A 145 12.68 -3.22 -25.20
CA LYS A 145 12.39 -4.58 -25.70
C LYS A 145 13.39 -5.63 -25.22
N ASP A 146 14.66 -5.26 -25.16
CA ASP A 146 15.77 -6.09 -24.67
C ASP A 146 15.72 -6.35 -23.15
N GLN A 147 14.94 -5.57 -22.41
CA GLN A 147 14.76 -5.69 -20.96
C GLN A 147 13.40 -6.29 -20.55
N GLN A 148 12.48 -6.52 -21.49
CA GLN A 148 11.13 -7.01 -21.19
C GLN A 148 11.11 -8.44 -20.61
N ASN A 149 12.14 -9.24 -20.87
CA ASN A 149 12.32 -10.55 -20.23
C ASN A 149 12.40 -10.43 -18.70
N GLN A 150 12.90 -9.33 -18.15
CA GLN A 150 12.97 -9.10 -16.71
C GLN A 150 11.59 -9.02 -16.05
N LEU A 151 10.54 -8.60 -16.77
CA LEU A 151 9.16 -8.53 -16.25
C LEU A 151 8.61 -9.92 -15.90
N LYS A 152 9.08 -10.96 -16.60
CA LYS A 152 8.68 -12.34 -16.37
C LYS A 152 9.37 -12.93 -15.14
N ALA A 153 10.61 -12.52 -14.87
CA ALA A 153 11.37 -13.02 -13.73
C ALA A 153 10.65 -12.73 -12.40
N VAL A 154 10.62 -13.69 -11.49
CA VAL A 154 10.17 -13.48 -10.12
C VAL A 154 11.37 -12.96 -9.31
N PRO A 155 11.26 -11.84 -8.58
CA PRO A 155 12.31 -11.37 -7.69
C PRO A 155 12.73 -12.47 -6.71
N LYS A 156 14.04 -12.68 -6.54
CA LYS A 156 14.57 -13.70 -5.62
C LYS A 156 14.22 -13.42 -4.16
N ASN A 157 14.23 -12.13 -3.81
CA ASN A 157 13.99 -11.63 -2.47
C ASN A 157 12.77 -10.69 -2.52
N ALA A 158 11.94 -10.74 -1.48
CA ALA A 158 10.78 -9.86 -1.36
C ALA A 158 11.15 -8.48 -0.81
N ASN A 159 12.03 -7.76 -1.51
CA ASN A 159 12.22 -6.34 -1.24
C ASN A 159 10.95 -5.58 -1.66
N LEU A 160 10.56 -4.56 -0.90
CA LEU A 160 9.34 -3.81 -1.15
C LEU A 160 9.63 -2.34 -1.43
N TYR A 161 8.85 -1.79 -2.34
CA TYR A 161 8.78 -0.37 -2.65
C TYR A 161 7.32 0.04 -2.45
N VAL A 162 7.04 0.77 -1.37
CA VAL A 162 5.67 1.08 -0.96
C VAL A 162 5.39 2.54 -1.26
N ALA A 163 4.45 2.82 -2.18
CA ALA A 163 3.99 4.16 -2.48
C ALA A 163 2.71 4.50 -1.72
N PHE A 164 2.71 5.63 -1.02
CA PHE A 164 1.62 6.06 -0.14
C PHE A 164 1.50 7.58 -0.10
N PHE A 165 0.30 8.09 0.18
CA PHE A 165 0.07 9.53 0.31
C PHE A 165 0.68 10.07 1.61
N GLN A 166 1.16 11.32 1.60
CA GLN A 166 1.74 11.93 2.82
C GLN A 166 0.70 12.17 3.92
N LYS A 167 -0.58 12.35 3.56
CA LYS A 167 -1.70 12.51 4.49
C LYS A 167 -2.71 11.40 4.28
N PRO A 168 -2.39 10.15 4.65
CA PRO A 168 -3.15 8.98 4.20
C PRO A 168 -4.65 9.04 4.52
N ASP A 169 -5.02 9.65 5.65
CA ASP A 169 -6.40 9.75 6.14
C ASP A 169 -7.28 10.78 5.39
N ASP A 170 -6.67 11.66 4.59
CA ASP A 170 -7.41 12.66 3.83
C ASP A 170 -8.11 12.05 2.60
N THR A 171 -9.28 12.60 2.25
CA THR A 171 -10.03 12.22 1.04
C THR A 171 -9.46 12.88 -0.21
N ARG A 172 -9.57 12.19 -1.36
CA ARG A 172 -8.94 12.61 -2.63
C ARG A 172 -9.85 12.35 -3.83
N SER A 173 -9.87 13.30 -4.76
CA SER A 173 -10.39 13.11 -6.11
C SER A 173 -9.53 12.10 -6.89
N SER A 174 -10.14 11.34 -7.81
CA SER A 174 -9.41 10.48 -8.75
C SER A 174 -8.80 11.22 -9.94
N SER A 175 -9.09 12.51 -10.13
CA SER A 175 -8.61 13.30 -11.28
C SER A 175 -7.36 14.13 -11.00
N GLU A 176 -6.98 14.28 -9.73
CA GLU A 176 -5.91 15.20 -9.31
C GLU A 176 -4.67 14.46 -8.82
N CYS A 177 -3.53 15.15 -8.80
CA CYS A 177 -2.28 14.67 -8.21
C CYS A 177 -2.15 15.17 -6.76
N TYR A 178 -1.56 14.36 -5.88
CA TYR A 178 -1.39 14.70 -4.46
C TYR A 178 0.03 14.36 -4.00
N SER A 179 0.44 14.97 -2.90
CA SER A 179 1.72 14.68 -2.27
C SER A 179 1.83 13.22 -1.84
N TYR A 180 2.99 12.60 -2.09
CA TYR A 180 3.21 11.19 -1.79
C TYR A 180 4.68 10.89 -1.49
N CYS A 181 4.91 9.70 -0.94
CA CYS A 181 6.22 9.13 -0.68
C CYS A 181 6.32 7.72 -1.28
N VAL A 182 7.54 7.28 -1.55
CA VAL A 182 7.89 5.88 -1.77
C VAL A 182 8.95 5.47 -0.79
N SER A 183 8.72 4.37 -0.08
CA SER A 183 9.69 3.79 0.85
C SER A 183 10.29 2.51 0.31
N TYR A 184 11.57 2.28 0.60
CA TYR A 184 12.25 1.01 0.37
C TYR A 184 12.32 0.20 1.67
N ILE A 185 11.95 -1.08 1.59
CA ILE A 185 12.06 -2.03 2.71
C ILE A 185 12.80 -3.25 2.18
N SER A 186 13.94 -3.57 2.80
CA SER A 186 14.72 -4.73 2.42
C SER A 186 14.00 -6.04 2.76
N ALA A 187 14.27 -7.11 2.04
CA ALA A 187 13.69 -8.42 2.35
C ALA A 187 14.04 -8.91 3.77
N GLU A 188 15.19 -8.51 4.30
CA GLU A 188 15.57 -8.80 5.69
C GLU A 188 14.62 -8.11 6.68
N GLU A 189 14.35 -6.82 6.48
CA GLU A 189 13.39 -6.07 7.30
C GLU A 189 11.97 -6.63 7.16
N VAL A 190 11.55 -7.02 5.95
CA VAL A 190 10.24 -7.67 5.74
C VAL A 190 10.12 -8.96 6.57
N ASN A 191 11.19 -9.77 6.59
CA ASN A 191 11.20 -11.03 7.35
C ASN A 191 11.14 -10.83 8.87
N GLN A 192 11.59 -9.68 9.38
CA GLN A 192 11.46 -9.33 10.81
C GLN A 192 10.00 -9.02 11.20
N HIS A 193 9.14 -8.77 10.21
CA HIS A 193 7.74 -8.42 10.39
C HIS A 193 6.78 -9.56 10.01
N LEU A 194 7.28 -10.80 9.92
CA LEU A 194 6.44 -11.97 9.70
C LEU A 194 5.46 -12.14 10.86
N VAL A 195 4.18 -12.32 10.52
CA VAL A 195 3.14 -12.63 11.50
C VAL A 195 3.33 -14.07 11.95
N VAL A 196 3.64 -14.24 13.23
CA VAL A 196 3.71 -15.56 13.87
C VAL A 196 2.33 -15.91 14.40
N PRO A 197 1.67 -16.99 13.91
CA PRO A 197 0.41 -17.43 14.47
C PRO A 197 0.56 -17.72 15.96
N LYS A 198 -0.15 -16.98 16.82
CA LYS A 198 -0.15 -17.24 18.26
C LYS A 198 -1.12 -18.39 18.57
N THR A 199 -0.76 -19.21 19.56
CA THR A 199 -1.65 -20.28 20.08
C THR A 199 -1.85 -20.05 21.59
N PRO A 200 -3.08 -19.78 22.07
CA PRO A 200 -4.32 -19.61 21.30
C PRO A 200 -4.31 -18.32 20.45
N PRO A 201 -5.14 -18.23 19.40
CA PRO A 201 -5.27 -17.01 18.60
C PRO A 201 -5.69 -15.82 19.49
N THR A 202 -5.02 -14.69 19.32
CA THR A 202 -5.30 -13.45 20.05
C THR A 202 -6.25 -12.55 19.25
N HIS A 203 -6.92 -11.61 19.93
CA HIS A 203 -7.89 -10.68 19.30
C HIS A 203 -7.33 -9.79 18.18
N GLN A 204 -6.00 -9.72 18.03
CA GLN A 204 -5.28 -8.99 16.97
C GLN A 204 -4.96 -9.85 15.75
N ASP A 205 -5.14 -11.16 15.83
CA ASP A 205 -4.94 -12.05 14.69
C ASP A 205 -6.16 -11.91 13.77
N ILE A 206 -6.07 -11.04 12.75
CA ILE A 206 -6.80 -11.27 11.50
C ILE A 206 -6.64 -12.76 11.22
N SER A 207 -7.73 -13.46 10.92
CA SER A 207 -7.63 -14.88 10.56
C SER A 207 -6.69 -14.98 9.35
N ILE A 208 -5.43 -15.34 9.61
CA ILE A 208 -4.38 -15.56 8.60
C ILE A 208 -4.93 -16.53 7.55
N GLU A 209 -5.74 -17.49 8.01
CA GLU A 209 -6.49 -18.42 7.16
C GLU A 209 -7.48 -17.71 6.24
N HIS A 210 -8.17 -16.66 6.69
CA HIS A 210 -9.02 -15.86 5.81
C HIS A 210 -8.20 -15.12 4.74
N LEU A 211 -7.04 -14.54 5.09
CA LEU A 211 -6.14 -13.93 4.09
C LEU A 211 -5.68 -14.99 3.08
N LYS A 212 -5.26 -16.17 3.55
CA LYS A 212 -4.88 -17.30 2.70
C LYS A 212 -6.02 -17.71 1.76
N THR A 213 -7.23 -17.92 2.26
CA THR A 213 -8.35 -18.37 1.42
C THR A 213 -8.82 -17.29 0.43
N TYR A 214 -9.11 -16.08 0.90
CA TYR A 214 -9.76 -15.06 0.07
C TYR A 214 -8.82 -14.32 -0.86
N TYR A 215 -7.54 -14.21 -0.50
CA TYR A 215 -6.55 -13.53 -1.32
C TYR A 215 -5.57 -14.52 -1.93
N GLY A 216 -5.05 -15.47 -1.14
CA GLY A 216 -4.12 -16.51 -1.60
C GLY A 216 -4.74 -17.47 -2.61
N ASP A 217 -5.69 -18.30 -2.19
CA ASP A 217 -6.30 -19.37 -3.01
C ASP A 217 -7.05 -18.79 -4.21
N ALA A 218 -7.77 -17.69 -4.01
CA ALA A 218 -8.47 -16.96 -5.06
C ALA A 218 -7.54 -16.17 -6.00
N GLN A 219 -6.24 -16.08 -5.66
CA GLN A 219 -5.23 -15.35 -6.43
C GLN A 219 -5.58 -13.86 -6.66
N VAL A 220 -6.21 -13.24 -5.67
CA VAL A 220 -6.50 -11.80 -5.67
C VAL A 220 -5.20 -11.07 -5.34
N GLN A 221 -4.75 -10.22 -6.26
CA GLN A 221 -3.44 -9.55 -6.18
C GLN A 221 -3.37 -8.49 -5.08
N ALA A 222 -4.45 -7.74 -4.85
CA ALA A 222 -4.50 -6.70 -3.85
C ALA A 222 -5.93 -6.41 -3.43
N GLY A 223 -6.09 -5.80 -2.26
CA GLY A 223 -7.38 -5.34 -1.80
C GLY A 223 -7.31 -4.65 -0.45
N ALA A 224 -8.46 -4.58 0.21
CA ALA A 224 -8.60 -4.00 1.52
C ALA A 224 -9.57 -4.85 2.35
N ILE A 225 -9.30 -4.99 3.63
CA ILE A 225 -10.08 -5.82 4.55
C ILE A 225 -10.36 -5.08 5.83
N ASN A 226 -11.54 -5.25 6.41
CA ASN A 226 -11.77 -4.80 7.77
C ASN A 226 -11.44 -5.95 8.74
N PRO A 227 -10.41 -5.83 9.61
CA PRO A 227 -10.04 -6.88 10.56
C PRO A 227 -11.21 -7.33 11.45
N LYS A 228 -12.20 -6.45 11.71
CA LYS A 228 -13.38 -6.76 12.52
C LYS A 228 -14.42 -7.62 11.81
N ASP A 229 -14.47 -7.61 10.46
CA ASP A 229 -15.43 -8.40 9.67
C ASP A 229 -15.12 -9.92 9.74
N LEU A 230 -13.94 -10.28 10.25
CA LEU A 230 -13.43 -11.65 10.25
C LEU A 230 -13.67 -12.39 11.57
N ARG A 231 -14.43 -11.78 12.49
CA ARG A 231 -14.76 -12.39 13.77
C ARG A 231 -15.80 -13.50 13.57
N SER A 232 -15.32 -14.74 13.58
CA SER A 232 -16.12 -15.97 13.62
C SER A 232 -16.64 -16.25 15.03
N ASP A 233 -17.55 -15.41 15.53
CA ASP A 233 -18.43 -15.75 16.66
C ASP A 233 -19.88 -15.52 16.22
N SER A 234 -20.35 -16.33 15.27
CA SER A 234 -21.78 -16.34 14.90
C SER A 234 -22.15 -17.71 14.33
N THR A 235 -22.20 -18.69 15.22
CA THR A 235 -23.12 -19.82 15.05
C THR A 235 -24.53 -19.34 15.40
N THR A 236 -25.15 -18.46 14.60
CA THR A 236 -26.60 -18.37 14.45
C THR A 236 -27.01 -17.27 13.46
N LYS A 237 -27.98 -17.62 12.63
CA LYS A 237 -28.78 -16.79 11.74
C LYS A 237 -29.03 -15.39 12.29
N HIS A 238 -28.91 -14.38 11.41
CA HIS A 238 -29.59 -13.09 11.47
C HIS A 238 -29.88 -12.57 12.89
N ASP A 239 -28.85 -12.12 13.59
CA ASP A 239 -28.98 -11.09 14.61
C ASP A 239 -27.61 -10.45 14.80
N ILE A 240 -27.34 -9.43 13.98
CA ILE A 240 -26.48 -8.33 14.42
C ILE A 240 -27.28 -7.62 15.52
N GLN A 241 -27.29 -8.17 16.74
CA GLN A 241 -27.45 -7.34 17.95
C GLN A 241 -26.15 -6.51 17.99
N SER A 242 -26.03 -5.33 17.37
CA SER A 242 -26.70 -4.07 17.73
C SER A 242 -26.80 -3.81 19.24
N SER A 243 -25.89 -4.41 20.03
CA SER A 243 -25.66 -4.05 21.43
C SER A 243 -24.22 -3.62 21.71
N ALA A 244 -23.37 -3.54 20.69
CA ALA A 244 -22.09 -2.83 20.73
C ALA A 244 -22.12 -1.65 19.74
N ILE A 245 -22.65 -0.53 20.25
CA ILE A 245 -22.70 0.79 19.61
C ILE A 245 -21.26 1.22 19.24
N GLY A 246 -21.01 1.61 17.98
CA GLY A 246 -19.89 2.51 17.62
C GLY A 246 -18.67 1.93 16.86
N ALA A 247 -18.64 0.68 16.42
CA ALA A 247 -17.49 0.18 15.67
C ALA A 247 -17.52 0.63 14.19
N MET A 248 -17.00 1.82 13.89
CA MET A 248 -16.61 2.17 12.52
C MET A 248 -15.67 1.08 11.95
N PRO A 249 -15.84 0.69 10.68
CA PRO A 249 -15.03 -0.35 10.04
C PRO A 249 -13.59 0.15 9.85
N ILE A 250 -12.65 -0.45 10.58
CA ILE A 250 -11.21 -0.22 10.41
C ILE A 250 -10.81 -1.05 9.20
N THR A 251 -10.25 -0.48 8.14
CA THR A 251 -9.89 -1.28 6.95
C THR A 251 -8.38 -1.19 6.72
N CYS A 252 -7.68 -2.31 6.52
CA CYS A 252 -6.23 -2.38 6.25
C CYS A 252 -5.99 -2.86 4.80
N TYR A 253 -4.81 -2.55 4.26
CA TYR A 253 -4.40 -2.96 2.92
C TYR A 253 -3.89 -4.40 2.85
N ILE A 254 -4.11 -5.05 1.72
CA ILE A 254 -3.56 -6.38 1.42
C ILE A 254 -2.83 -6.32 0.08
N ALA A 255 -1.59 -6.82 0.06
CA ALA A 255 -0.81 -7.07 -1.14
C ALA A 255 -0.43 -8.55 -1.21
N ASN A 256 -0.87 -9.24 -2.26
CA ASN A 256 -0.60 -10.65 -2.47
C ASN A 256 0.50 -10.85 -3.52
N LEU A 257 1.72 -11.14 -3.06
CA LEU A 257 2.86 -11.36 -3.94
C LEU A 257 2.90 -12.80 -4.49
N ARG A 258 2.09 -13.72 -3.94
CA ARG A 258 1.97 -15.12 -4.40
C ARG A 258 1.40 -15.22 -5.81
N THR A 259 0.71 -14.18 -6.29
CA THR A 259 0.16 -14.16 -7.66
C THR A 259 1.26 -14.11 -8.73
N PHE A 260 2.48 -13.71 -8.37
CA PHE A 260 3.63 -13.75 -9.27
C PHE A 260 4.28 -15.13 -9.22
N LYS A 261 3.88 -16.00 -10.15
CA LYS A 261 4.42 -17.35 -10.30
C LYS A 261 5.61 -17.36 -11.28
N PRO A 262 6.59 -18.28 -11.11
CA PRO A 262 7.60 -18.59 -12.12
C PRO A 262 6.99 -19.03 -13.45
#